data_AF-A0A235BPZ8-F1
#
_entry.id   AF-A0A235BPZ8-F1
#
_cell.length_a   1.000
_cell.length_b   1.000
_cell.length_c   1.000
_cell.angle_alpha   90.00
_cell.angle_beta   90.00
_cell.angle_gamma   90.00
#
_symmetry.space_group_name_H-M   'P 1'
#
loop_
_entity.id
_entity.type
_entity.pdbx_description
1 polymer ?
#
loop_
_entity_poly.entity_id
_entity_poly.type
_entity_poly.pdbx_seq_one_letter_code
_entity_poly.pdbx_strand_id
1 'polypeptide(L)'
;MKIFIDTADIKEIREVASWGILEGCTTNPTLVSKTGRPFKDCVRDILEVVNGPVSVEAISTEADGMIKEGEEWAKLNPEKITIKIPMCIEGLKAIKGLSLR
;
A
#
# COMPACT_ATOMS: atom_id res chain seq x y z
N MET A 1 18.39 8.40 -5.83
CA MET A 1 16.99 8.79 -5.53
C MET A 1 16.08 7.74 -6.14
N LYS A 2 15.08 7.24 -5.42
CA LYS A 2 14.08 6.29 -5.94
C LYS A 2 12.80 7.04 -6.32
N ILE A 3 12.12 6.62 -7.39
CA ILE A 3 10.88 7.26 -7.88
C ILE A 3 9.69 6.36 -7.60
N PHE A 4 8.70 6.90 -6.88
CA PHE A 4 7.46 6.20 -6.54
C PHE A 4 6.30 6.96 -7.20
N ILE A 5 5.31 6.21 -7.69
CA ILE A 5 4.07 6.79 -8.24
C ILE A 5 2.97 6.79 -7.17
N ASP A 6 2.25 7.91 -7.03
CA ASP A 6 1.16 8.07 -6.07
C ASP A 6 -0.20 8.01 -6.78
N THR A 7 -0.67 6.80 -7.07
CA THR A 7 -1.94 6.55 -7.77
C THR A 7 -2.42 5.12 -7.49
N ALA A 8 -3.70 4.86 -7.77
CA ALA A 8 -4.25 3.52 -7.82
C ALA A 8 -4.77 3.16 -9.24
N ASP A 9 -4.60 4.05 -10.22
CA ASP A 9 -4.96 3.76 -11.61
C ASP A 9 -3.89 2.87 -12.26
N ILE A 10 -4.27 1.64 -12.59
CA ILE A 10 -3.37 0.67 -13.21
C ILE A 10 -2.83 1.11 -14.57
N LYS A 11 -3.53 1.98 -15.30
CA LYS A 11 -3.06 2.50 -16.60
C LYS A 11 -1.86 3.42 -16.41
N GLU A 12 -1.98 4.38 -15.49
CA GLU A 12 -0.87 5.29 -15.13
C GLU A 12 0.34 4.49 -14.63
N ILE A 13 0.10 3.48 -13.79
CA ILE A 13 1.18 2.65 -13.23
C ILE A 13 1.89 1.85 -14.32
N ARG A 14 1.16 1.25 -15.27
CA ARG A 14 1.76 0.54 -16.41
C ARG A 14 2.54 1.47 -17.33
N GLU A 15 2.03 2.68 -17.55
CA GLU A 15 2.73 3.70 -18.33
C GLU A 15 4.07 4.07 -17.67
N VAL A 16 4.07 4.48 -16.39
CA VAL A 16 5.29 4.88 -15.70
C VAL A 16 6.26 3.71 -15.50
N ALA A 17 5.75 2.49 -15.29
CA ALA A 17 6.59 1.29 -15.25
C ALA A 17 7.33 1.06 -16.59
N SER A 18 6.70 1.38 -17.73
CA SER A 18 7.32 1.24 -19.05
C SER A 18 8.51 2.18 -19.27
N TRP A 19 8.60 3.27 -18.49
CA TRP A 19 9.73 4.21 -18.56
C TRP A 19 11.01 3.66 -17.91
N GLY A 20 10.92 2.56 -17.16
CA GLY A 20 12.07 1.92 -16.52
C GLY A 20 12.65 2.66 -15.32
N ILE A 21 11.90 3.61 -14.74
CA ILE A 21 12.32 4.42 -13.58
C ILE A 21 11.52 4.14 -12.30
N LEU A 22 10.47 3.31 -12.38
CA LEU A 22 9.52 3.09 -11.29
C LEU A 22 10.08 2.12 -10.24
N GLU A 23 10.28 2.62 -9.03
CA GLU A 23 10.86 1.87 -7.90
C GLU A 23 9.82 1.50 -6.82
N GLY A 24 8.57 1.96 -6.94
CA GLY A 24 7.53 1.69 -5.96
C GLY A 24 6.23 2.43 -6.26
N CYS A 25 5.21 2.18 -5.45
CA CYS A 25 3.90 2.82 -5.55
C CYS A 25 3.36 3.18 -4.16
N THR A 26 2.70 4.32 -4.04
CA THR A 26 1.94 4.68 -2.86
C THR A 26 0.45 4.76 -3.18
N THR A 27 -0.37 4.22 -2.30
CA THR A 27 -1.82 4.29 -2.39
C THR A 27 -2.41 4.83 -1.09
N ASN A 28 -3.69 5.18 -1.16
CA ASN A 28 -4.53 5.52 -0.02
C ASN A 28 -6.01 5.26 -0.39
N PRO A 29 -6.94 5.26 0.58
CA PRO A 29 -8.35 4.92 0.32
C PRO A 29 -9.01 5.86 -0.69
N THR A 30 -8.61 7.14 -0.71
CA THR A 30 -9.14 8.13 -1.67
C THR A 30 -8.69 7.88 -3.10
N LEU A 31 -7.42 7.50 -3.31
CA LEU A 31 -6.92 7.14 -4.65
C LEU A 31 -7.62 5.88 -5.17
N VAL A 32 -7.78 4.88 -4.30
CA VAL A 32 -8.46 3.63 -4.66
C VAL A 32 -9.94 3.87 -4.95
N SER A 33 -10.65 4.68 -4.16
CA SER A 33 -12.08 4.93 -4.38
C SER A 33 -12.36 5.61 -5.74
N LYS A 34 -11.45 6.46 -6.22
CA LYS A 34 -11.54 7.08 -7.55
C LYS A 34 -11.51 6.08 -8.70
N THR A 35 -10.96 4.88 -8.49
CA THR A 35 -10.94 3.83 -9.52
C THR A 35 -12.31 3.16 -9.70
N GLY A 36 -13.22 3.29 -8.72
CA GLY A 36 -14.51 2.59 -8.70
C GLY A 36 -14.40 1.06 -8.55
N ARG A 37 -13.22 0.54 -8.21
CA ARG A 37 -12.94 -0.90 -8.10
C ARG A 37 -12.72 -1.35 -6.66
N PRO A 38 -12.89 -2.65 -6.36
CA PRO A 38 -12.56 -3.20 -5.05
C PRO A 38 -11.09 -2.99 -4.70
N PHE A 39 -10.81 -2.55 -3.46
CA PHE A 39 -9.46 -2.21 -3.01
C PHE A 39 -8.47 -3.37 -3.22
N LYS A 40 -8.86 -4.58 -2.82
CA LYS A 40 -8.01 -5.77 -2.93
C LYS A 40 -7.61 -6.08 -4.38
N ASP A 41 -8.49 -5.80 -5.34
CA ASP A 41 -8.20 -6.03 -6.76
C ASP A 41 -7.24 -4.97 -7.30
N CYS A 42 -7.42 -3.70 -6.91
CA CYS A 42 -6.46 -2.64 -7.25
C CYS A 42 -5.05 -2.98 -6.74
N VAL A 43 -4.93 -3.38 -5.47
CA VAL A 43 -3.61 -3.72 -4.89
C VAL A 43 -2.97 -4.91 -5.60
N ARG A 44 -3.76 -5.94 -5.96
CA ARG A 44 -3.25 -7.09 -6.73
C ARG A 44 -2.70 -6.68 -8.10
N ASP A 45 -3.45 -5.87 -8.83
CA ASP A 45 -3.00 -5.38 -10.14
C ASP A 45 -1.70 -4.56 -10.01
N ILE A 46 -1.57 -3.76 -8.95
CA ILE A 46 -0.34 -2.98 -8.69
C ILE A 46 0.84 -3.91 -8.40
N LEU A 47 0.65 -4.96 -7.59
CA LEU A 47 1.71 -5.93 -7.25
C LEU A 47 2.23 -6.72 -8.46
N GLU A 48 1.40 -6.89 -9.50
CA GLU A 48 1.81 -7.53 -10.77
C GLU A 48 2.72 -6.64 -11.62
N VAL A 49 2.60 -5.31 -11.50
CA VAL A 49 3.33 -4.34 -12.33
C VAL A 49 4.53 -3.76 -11.60
N VAL A 50 4.39 -3.48 -10.32
CA VAL A 50 5.41 -2.81 -9.50
C VAL A 50 6.29 -3.87 -8.84
N ASN A 51 7.59 -3.81 -9.10
CA ASN A 51 8.56 -4.73 -8.52
C ASN A 51 9.05 -4.31 -7.13
N GLY A 52 8.94 -3.03 -6.80
CA GLY A 52 9.32 -2.49 -5.49
C GLY A 52 8.16 -2.36 -4.49
N PRO A 53 8.35 -1.57 -3.42
CA PRO A 53 7.37 -1.42 -2.36
C PRO A 53 6.05 -0.81 -2.84
N VAL A 54 4.94 -1.34 -2.34
CA VAL A 54 3.58 -0.87 -2.57
C VAL A 54 2.97 -0.48 -1.21
N SER A 55 2.79 0.81 -0.98
CA SER A 55 2.23 1.32 0.27
C SER A 55 0.71 1.22 0.27
N VAL A 56 0.15 0.52 1.26
CA VAL A 56 -1.30 0.36 1.46
C VAL A 56 -1.68 0.91 2.83
N GLU A 57 -2.66 1.83 2.87
CA GLU A 57 -3.04 2.54 4.09
C GLU A 57 -4.05 1.77 4.95
N ALA A 58 -3.80 1.72 6.26
CA ALA A 58 -4.76 1.22 7.24
C ALA A 58 -5.96 2.19 7.37
N ILE A 59 -7.14 1.64 7.60
CA ILE A 59 -8.41 2.39 7.71
C ILE A 59 -8.83 2.52 9.17
N SER A 60 -8.55 1.51 10.00
CA SER A 60 -8.88 1.56 11.43
C SER A 60 -8.20 2.74 12.13
N THR A 61 -8.86 3.29 13.16
CA THR A 61 -8.31 4.33 14.04
C THR A 61 -7.67 3.77 15.30
N GLU A 62 -7.82 2.48 15.57
CA GLU A 62 -7.31 1.80 16.77
C GLU A 62 -6.13 0.91 16.41
N ALA A 63 -5.14 0.81 17.31
CA ALA A 63 -3.89 0.09 17.02
C ALA A 63 -4.14 -1.39 16.64
N ASP A 64 -5.00 -2.10 17.37
CA ASP A 64 -5.31 -3.51 17.10
C ASP A 64 -5.98 -3.72 15.74
N GLY A 65 -6.81 -2.76 15.31
CA GLY A 65 -7.45 -2.80 14.00
C GLY A 65 -6.43 -2.59 12.89
N MET A 66 -5.55 -1.59 13.02
CA MET A 66 -4.47 -1.34 12.07
C MET A 66 -3.52 -2.54 11.95
N ILE A 67 -3.20 -3.21 13.06
CA ILE A 67 -2.35 -4.41 13.05
C ILE A 67 -3.02 -5.54 12.27
N LYS A 68 -4.30 -5.83 12.55
CA LYS A 68 -5.05 -6.88 11.83
C LYS A 68 -5.15 -6.59 10.34
N GLU A 69 -5.47 -5.35 9.97
CA GLU A 69 -5.51 -4.93 8.57
C GLU A 69 -4.14 -5.09 7.90
N GLY A 70 -3.06 -4.66 8.58
CA GLY A 70 -1.70 -4.82 8.11
C GLY A 70 -1.29 -6.28 7.88
N GLU A 71 -1.64 -7.17 8.81
CA GLU A 71 -1.42 -8.62 8.68
C GLU A 71 -2.17 -9.20 7.47
N GLU A 72 -3.42 -8.78 7.23
CA GLU A 72 -4.20 -9.23 6.07
C GLU A 72 -3.60 -8.75 4.74
N TRP A 73 -3.08 -7.52 4.68
CA TRP A 73 -2.41 -7.00 3.49
C TRP A 73 -1.08 -7.70 3.24
N ALA A 74 -0.28 -7.93 4.28
CA ALA A 74 1.01 -8.61 4.17
C ALA A 74 0.88 -10.04 3.60
N LYS A 75 -0.25 -10.73 3.84
CA LYS A 75 -0.53 -12.06 3.25
C LYS A 75 -0.58 -12.06 1.72
N LEU A 76 -0.85 -10.91 1.08
CA LEU A 76 -0.88 -10.84 -0.39
C LEU A 76 0.51 -10.94 -1.00
N ASN A 77 1.47 -10.19 -0.44
CA ASN A 77 2.87 -10.24 -0.83
C ASN A 77 3.73 -9.58 0.27
N PRO A 78 4.33 -10.35 1.19
CA PRO A 78 5.03 -9.79 2.34
C PRO A 78 6.33 -9.06 1.97
N GLU A 79 6.89 -9.32 0.78
CA GLU A 79 8.12 -8.66 0.32
C GLU A 79 7.87 -7.27 -0.27
N LYS A 80 6.71 -7.06 -0.91
CA LYS A 80 6.38 -5.81 -1.59
C LYS A 80 5.43 -4.93 -0.80
N ILE A 81 4.57 -5.47 0.06
CA ILE A 81 3.58 -4.68 0.79
C ILE A 81 4.23 -3.91 1.93
N THR A 82 4.01 -2.59 1.94
CA THR A 82 4.36 -1.71 3.06
C THR A 82 3.07 -1.15 3.65
N ILE A 83 2.88 -1.30 4.96
CA ILE A 83 1.69 -0.77 5.63
C ILE A 83 1.90 0.70 5.94
N LYS A 84 1.06 1.56 5.34
CA LYS A 84 1.02 3.00 5.60
C LYS A 84 0.11 3.25 6.80
N ILE A 85 0.69 3.78 7.86
CA ILE A 85 0.02 4.04 9.14
C ILE A 85 -0.11 5.55 9.35
N PRO A 86 -1.30 6.06 9.71
CA PRO A 86 -1.46 7.47 10.03
C PRO A 86 -0.63 7.84 11.27
N MET A 87 -0.10 9.07 11.27
CA MET A 87 0.70 9.56 12.39
C MET A 87 -0.21 9.98 13.56
N CYS A 88 -0.47 9.03 14.46
CA CYS A 88 -1.19 9.25 15.72
C CYS A 88 -0.67 8.29 16.80
N ILE A 89 -1.14 8.45 18.05
CA ILE A 89 -0.71 7.59 19.17
C ILE A 89 -1.01 6.11 18.89
N GLU A 90 -2.21 5.80 18.41
CA GLU A 90 -2.61 4.44 18.01
C GLU A 90 -1.78 3.92 16.84
N GLY A 91 -1.45 4.79 15.88
CA GLY A 91 -0.57 4.46 14.76
C GLY A 91 0.84 4.09 15.23
N LEU A 92 1.42 4.84 16.18
CA LEU A 92 2.74 4.51 16.74
C LEU A 92 2.74 3.15 17.47
N LYS A 93 1.65 2.83 18.19
CA LYS A 93 1.46 1.50 18.79
C LYS A 93 1.37 0.42 17.70
N ALA A 94 0.60 0.67 16.63
CA ALA A 94 0.45 -0.26 15.50
C ALA A 94 1.79 -0.52 14.80
N ILE A 95 2.60 0.52 14.55
CA ILE A 95 3.95 0.40 13.97
C ILE A 95 4.82 -0.52 14.83
N LYS A 96 4.79 -0.34 16.16
CA LYS A 96 5.54 -1.22 17.06
C LYS A 96 5.03 -2.67 17.00
N GLY A 97 3.72 -2.87 16.89
CA GLY A 97 3.12 -4.20 16.73
C GLY A 97 3.54 -4.89 15.42
N LEU A 98 3.42 -4.18 14.29
CA LEU A 98 3.72 -4.72 12.97
C LEU A 98 5.22 -4.99 12.76
N SER A 99 6.11 -4.16 13.32
CA SER A 99 7.58 -4.32 13.16
C SER A 99 8.21 -5.50 13.92
N LEU A 100 7.46 -6.16 14.81
CA LEU A 100 7.93 -7.32 15.57
C LEU A 100 7.55 -8.67 14.93
N ARG A 101 6.90 -8.63 13.77
CA ARG A 101 6.35 -9.78 13.04
C ARG A 101 7.10 -9.95 11.73
#